data_AF-A0AAD7W2K5-F1
#
_entry.id   AF-A0AAD7W2K5-F1
#
_cell.length_a   1.000
_cell.length_b   1.000
_cell.length_c   1.000
_cell.angle_alpha   90.00
_cell.angle_beta   90.00
_cell.angle_gamma   90.00
#
_symmetry.space_group_name_H-M   'P 1'
#
loop_
_entity.id
_entity.type
_entity.pdbx_description
1 polymer ?
#
loop_
_entity_poly.entity_id
_entity_poly.type
_entity_poly.pdbx_seq_one_letter_code
_entity_poly.pdbx_strand_id
1 'polypeptide(L)'
;MAEEERSAAQLKKERTSAKSSFSKKSAFMLRVAPSMVKSELKVQWQAFSNEAEKLLAANGNYEEGLLAEAEEDSTELSEQQTGDIEKVSKDCMTKLSEVGDLVKCHLWSRHGERRVSFAIGEAERAKEETEGVPLGQLDHDCHERQLHHLEELATGAEKELSVWRDWALVAAIEDVERRLHRLMSSKNKLRRDRDAEIGKA
;
A
#
# COMPACT_ATOMS: atom_id res chain seq x y z
N MET A 1 10.73 -39.06 0.01
CA MET A 1 12.09 -38.49 -0.08
C MET A 1 12.40 -37.99 1.31
N ALA A 2 13.43 -38.52 1.97
CA ALA A 2 13.83 -38.00 3.28
C ALA A 2 14.37 -36.58 3.06
N GLU A 3 13.73 -35.58 3.65
CA GLU A 3 14.41 -34.30 3.87
C GLU A 3 15.57 -34.60 4.81
N GLU A 4 16.80 -34.38 4.35
CA GLU A 4 17.96 -34.40 5.24
C GLU A 4 17.72 -33.35 6.33
N GLU A 5 17.62 -33.80 7.59
CA GLU A 5 17.55 -32.93 8.75
C GLU A 5 18.79 -32.03 8.75
N ARG A 6 18.58 -30.74 8.50
CA ARG A 6 19.67 -29.75 8.55
C ARG A 6 19.98 -29.46 10.01
N SER A 7 21.26 -29.51 10.37
CA SER A 7 21.68 -29.17 11.74
C SER A 7 21.49 -27.68 12.05
N ALA A 8 21.37 -27.31 13.32
CA ALA A 8 21.23 -25.91 13.71
C ALA A 8 22.45 -25.07 13.25
N ALA A 9 23.63 -25.67 13.16
CA ALA A 9 24.82 -25.04 12.59
C ALA A 9 24.65 -24.65 11.11
N GLN A 10 24.02 -25.51 10.29
CA GLN A 10 23.71 -25.23 8.89
C GLN A 10 22.64 -24.13 8.79
N LEU A 11 21.58 -24.25 9.58
CA LEU A 11 20.49 -23.28 9.63
C LEU A 11 20.97 -21.89 10.07
N LYS A 12 21.91 -21.82 11.02
CA LYS A 12 22.57 -20.57 11.43
C LYS A 12 23.32 -19.90 10.28
N LYS A 13 23.98 -20.69 9.43
CA LYS A 13 24.73 -20.20 8.26
C LYS A 13 23.78 -19.66 7.19
N GLU A 14 22.67 -20.33 6.95
CA GLU A 14 21.60 -19.87 6.05
C GLU A 14 21.01 -18.55 6.54
N ARG A 15 20.61 -18.48 7.81
CA ARG A 15 20.12 -17.26 8.48
C ARG A 15 21.10 -16.10 8.35
N THR A 16 22.39 -16.36 8.59
CA THR A 16 23.44 -15.34 8.48
C THR A 16 23.59 -14.82 7.05
N SER A 17 23.50 -15.71 6.08
CA SER A 17 23.56 -15.36 4.65
C SER A 17 22.34 -14.53 4.22
N ALA A 18 21.13 -14.92 4.64
CA ALA A 18 19.90 -14.17 4.41
C ALA A 18 19.97 -12.78 5.06
N LYS A 19 20.46 -12.68 6.30
CA LYS A 19 20.65 -11.40 7.01
C LYS A 19 21.59 -10.47 6.25
N SER A 20 22.70 -11.00 5.72
CA SER A 20 23.65 -10.23 4.91
C SER A 20 23.01 -9.72 3.62
N SER A 21 22.26 -10.58 2.92
CA SER A 21 21.56 -10.22 1.67
C SER A 21 20.52 -9.12 1.91
N PHE A 22 19.65 -9.32 2.90
CA PHE A 22 18.65 -8.33 3.32
C PHE A 22 19.28 -6.98 3.68
N SER A 23 20.36 -6.99 4.47
CA SER A 23 21.08 -5.77 4.87
C SER A 23 21.67 -5.02 3.67
N LYS A 24 22.29 -5.74 2.72
CA LYS A 24 22.83 -5.16 1.49
C LYS A 24 21.72 -4.55 0.63
N LYS A 25 20.60 -5.27 0.48
CA LYS A 25 19.45 -4.80 -0.29
C LYS A 25 18.78 -3.59 0.34
N SER A 26 18.67 -3.56 1.66
CA SER A 26 18.17 -2.42 2.42
C SER A 26 19.03 -1.16 2.19
N ALA A 27 20.35 -1.28 2.36
CA ALA A 27 21.27 -0.16 2.12
C ALA A 27 21.22 0.33 0.67
N PHE A 28 21.08 -0.59 -0.29
CA PHE A 28 20.84 -0.25 -1.69
C PHE A 28 19.56 0.56 -1.84
N MET A 29 18.42 0.07 -1.37
CA MET A 29 17.11 0.72 -1.49
C MET A 29 17.13 2.15 -0.93
N LEU A 30 17.64 2.32 0.29
CA LEU A 30 17.74 3.64 0.94
C LEU A 30 18.53 4.65 0.11
N ARG A 31 19.54 4.20 -0.64
CA ARG A 31 20.39 5.06 -1.46
C ARG A 31 19.75 5.39 -2.80
N VAL A 32 19.10 4.44 -3.46
CA VAL A 32 18.73 4.59 -4.89
C VAL A 32 17.24 4.78 -5.14
N ALA A 33 16.37 4.40 -4.20
CA ALA A 33 14.92 4.57 -4.34
C ALA A 33 14.49 5.99 -4.75
N PRO A 34 15.10 7.08 -4.22
CA PRO A 34 14.75 8.44 -4.63
C PRO A 34 15.07 8.79 -6.09
N SER A 35 15.85 7.98 -6.80
CA SER A 35 16.25 8.23 -8.19
C SER A 35 15.54 7.33 -9.21
N MET A 36 14.85 6.30 -8.74
CA MET A 36 14.21 5.30 -9.60
C MET A 36 12.90 5.80 -10.20
N VAL A 37 12.58 5.30 -11.39
CA VAL A 37 11.24 5.47 -11.99
C VAL A 37 10.24 4.49 -11.37
N LYS A 38 8.94 4.75 -11.56
CA LYS A 38 7.83 3.96 -10.98
C LYS A 38 7.99 2.44 -11.15
N SER A 39 8.28 1.97 -12.36
CA SER A 39 8.38 0.53 -12.65
C SER A 39 9.56 -0.11 -11.93
N GLU A 40 10.74 0.53 -11.99
CA GLU A 40 11.94 0.08 -11.30
C GLU A 40 11.72 0.01 -9.80
N LEU A 41 11.15 1.07 -9.21
CA LEU A 41 10.92 1.15 -7.77
C LEU A 41 9.99 0.03 -7.28
N LYS A 42 8.94 -0.30 -8.04
CA LYS A 42 8.03 -1.42 -7.72
C LYS A 42 8.74 -2.78 -7.79
N VAL A 43 9.55 -3.01 -8.83
CA VAL A 43 10.33 -4.25 -8.97
C VAL A 43 11.34 -4.39 -7.83
N GLN A 44 12.03 -3.31 -7.49
CA GLN A 44 13.04 -3.32 -6.43
C GLN A 44 12.40 -3.46 -5.04
N TRP A 45 11.24 -2.86 -4.81
CA TRP A 45 10.44 -3.08 -3.61
C TRP A 45 10.06 -4.54 -3.45
N GLN A 46 9.48 -5.16 -4.48
CA GLN A 46 9.12 -6.58 -4.44
C GLN A 46 10.34 -7.47 -4.16
N ALA A 47 11.47 -7.21 -4.84
CA ALA A 47 12.70 -7.95 -4.59
C ALA A 47 13.20 -7.76 -3.15
N PHE A 48 13.08 -6.58 -2.56
CA PHE A 48 13.45 -6.32 -1.17
C PHE A 48 12.50 -7.00 -0.17
N SER A 49 11.19 -6.97 -0.40
CA SER A 49 10.20 -7.70 0.41
C SER A 49 10.46 -9.21 0.41
N ASN A 50 10.77 -9.79 -0.75
CA ASN A 50 11.13 -11.20 -0.84
C ASN A 50 12.40 -11.55 -0.03
N GLU A 51 13.39 -10.64 0.05
CA GLU A 51 14.57 -10.85 0.90
C GLU A 51 14.22 -10.78 2.40
N ALA A 52 13.24 -9.95 2.78
CA ALA A 52 12.72 -9.91 4.14
C ALA A 52 12.03 -11.23 4.50
N GLU A 53 11.17 -11.74 3.63
CA GLU A 53 10.48 -13.03 3.81
C GLU A 53 11.48 -14.19 3.96
N LYS A 54 12.52 -14.23 3.11
CA LYS A 54 13.60 -15.22 3.22
C LYS A 54 14.34 -15.14 4.55
N LEU A 55 14.61 -13.93 5.05
CA LEU A 55 15.27 -13.75 6.34
C LEU A 55 14.37 -14.23 7.48
N LEU A 56 13.09 -13.89 7.47
CA LEU A 56 12.14 -14.34 8.50
C LEU A 56 11.98 -15.87 8.49
N ALA A 57 11.87 -16.48 7.30
CA ALA A 57 11.82 -17.93 7.16
C ALA A 57 13.10 -18.60 7.67
N ALA A 58 14.28 -18.09 7.26
CA ALA A 58 15.55 -18.65 7.73
C ALA A 58 15.78 -18.45 9.25
N ASN A 59 15.19 -17.40 9.83
CA ASN A 59 15.22 -17.17 11.28
C ASN A 59 14.32 -18.16 12.02
N GLY A 60 13.10 -18.41 11.51
CA GLY A 60 12.18 -19.42 12.05
C GLY A 60 12.72 -20.84 11.93
N ASN A 61 13.27 -21.21 10.78
CA ASN A 61 13.90 -22.53 10.61
C ASN A 61 15.07 -22.72 11.60
N TYR A 62 15.85 -21.66 11.87
CA TYR A 62 16.93 -21.73 12.86
C TYR A 62 16.40 -21.89 14.29
N GLU A 63 15.29 -21.24 14.63
CA GLU A 63 14.59 -21.44 15.90
C GLU A 63 14.11 -22.90 16.05
N GLU A 64 13.44 -23.44 15.03
CA GLU A 64 13.00 -24.84 15.00
C GLU A 64 14.16 -25.82 15.16
N GLY A 65 15.27 -25.58 14.45
CA GLY A 65 16.47 -26.41 14.57
C GLY A 65 17.13 -26.34 15.94
N LEU A 66 17.13 -25.16 16.59
CA LEU A 66 17.61 -25.03 17.96
C LEU A 66 16.71 -25.75 18.96
N LEU A 67 15.39 -25.73 18.75
CA LEU A 67 14.43 -26.44 19.61
C LEU A 67 14.57 -27.95 19.45
N ALA A 68 14.76 -28.46 18.23
CA ALA A 68 14.98 -29.88 17.99
C ALA A 68 16.28 -30.39 18.65
N GLU A 69 17.38 -29.63 18.58
CA GLU A 69 18.63 -29.96 19.29
C GLU A 69 18.47 -29.79 20.81
N ALA A 70 17.63 -28.84 21.25
CA ALA A 70 17.35 -28.66 22.67
C ALA A 70 16.54 -29.85 23.21
N GLU A 71 15.49 -30.35 22.55
CA GLU A 71 14.67 -31.46 23.03
C GLU A 71 15.46 -32.74 23.42
N GLU A 72 16.69 -32.91 22.89
CA GLU A 72 17.62 -33.97 23.31
C GLU A 72 18.23 -33.73 24.72
N ASP A 73 18.39 -32.47 25.15
CA ASP A 73 19.11 -32.04 26.38
C ASP A 73 18.27 -31.14 27.36
N SER A 74 17.22 -30.45 26.88
CA SER A 74 16.40 -29.42 27.55
C SER A 74 15.21 -28.99 26.67
N THR A 75 13.98 -28.87 27.19
CA THR A 75 12.83 -28.44 26.38
C THR A 75 12.78 -26.93 26.04
N GLU A 76 13.76 -26.14 26.47
CA GLU A 76 13.74 -24.68 26.33
C GLU A 76 15.05 -24.12 25.74
N LEU A 77 14.90 -23.09 24.90
CA LEU A 77 16.00 -22.27 24.42
C LEU A 77 16.54 -21.39 25.54
N SER A 78 17.84 -21.11 25.51
CA SER A 78 18.42 -20.09 26.41
C SER A 78 17.87 -18.71 26.12
N GLU A 79 17.79 -17.84 27.13
CA GLU A 79 17.40 -16.43 26.98
C GLU A 79 18.21 -15.71 25.89
N GLN A 80 19.48 -16.07 25.74
CA GLN A 80 20.37 -15.50 24.73
C GLN A 80 19.98 -15.91 23.29
N GLN A 81 19.50 -17.14 23.09
CA GLN A 81 19.02 -17.63 21.80
C GLN A 81 17.69 -16.97 21.44
N THR A 82 16.72 -16.99 22.37
CA THR A 82 15.41 -16.35 22.20
C THR A 82 15.56 -14.87 21.87
N GLY A 83 16.38 -14.15 22.64
CA GLY A 83 16.63 -12.72 22.41
C GLY A 83 17.30 -12.42 21.05
N ASP A 84 18.17 -13.30 20.55
CA ASP A 84 18.77 -13.13 19.22
C ASP A 84 17.74 -13.34 18.10
N ILE A 85 16.90 -14.36 18.21
CA ILE A 85 15.83 -14.67 17.24
C ILE A 85 14.83 -13.51 17.17
N GLU A 86 14.31 -13.06 18.32
CA GLU A 86 13.37 -11.95 18.40
C GLU A 86 13.96 -10.66 17.85
N LYS A 87 15.22 -10.38 18.18
CA LYS A 87 15.93 -9.19 17.69
C LYS A 87 16.04 -9.21 16.16
N VAL A 88 16.39 -10.34 15.56
CA VAL A 88 16.49 -10.45 14.09
C VAL A 88 15.14 -10.20 13.43
N SER A 89 14.06 -10.78 13.96
CA SER A 89 12.70 -10.56 13.46
C SER A 89 12.29 -9.08 13.56
N LYS A 90 12.54 -8.46 14.72
CA LYS A 90 12.23 -7.05 14.96
C LYS A 90 13.02 -6.11 14.05
N ASP A 91 14.34 -6.31 13.96
CA ASP A 91 15.21 -5.50 13.09
C ASP A 91 14.78 -5.62 11.62
N CYS A 92 14.40 -6.82 11.18
CA CYS A 92 13.89 -7.06 9.83
C CYS A 92 12.57 -6.29 9.58
N MET A 93 11.60 -6.39 10.48
CA MET A 93 10.29 -5.72 10.35
C MET A 93 10.42 -4.19 10.40
N THR A 94 11.22 -3.66 11.32
CA THR A 94 11.51 -2.21 11.38
C THR A 94 12.10 -1.75 10.06
N LYS A 95 13.09 -2.47 9.52
CA LYS A 95 13.74 -2.07 8.28
C LYS A 95 12.85 -2.22 7.06
N LEU A 96 11.99 -3.23 7.03
CA LEU A 96 10.97 -3.41 6.00
C LEU A 96 9.98 -2.25 5.98
N SER A 97 9.53 -1.80 7.16
CA SER A 97 8.65 -0.63 7.31
C SER A 97 9.33 0.64 6.82
N GLU A 98 10.57 0.94 7.28
CA GLU A 98 11.30 2.15 6.89
C GLU A 98 11.46 2.27 5.37
N VAL A 99 11.89 1.19 4.71
CA VAL A 99 12.06 1.18 3.26
C VAL A 99 10.71 1.22 2.55
N GLY A 100 9.68 0.56 3.11
CA GLY A 100 8.32 0.61 2.58
C GLY A 100 7.74 2.01 2.58
N ASP A 101 7.93 2.75 3.68
CA ASP A 101 7.49 4.14 3.80
C ASP A 101 8.23 5.05 2.83
N LEU A 102 9.54 4.85 2.65
CA LEU A 102 10.33 5.56 1.64
C LEU A 102 9.78 5.33 0.22
N VAL A 103 9.51 4.06 -0.13
CA VAL A 103 8.95 3.68 -1.43
C VAL A 103 7.57 4.32 -1.65
N LYS A 104 6.69 4.24 -0.65
CA LYS A 104 5.35 4.86 -0.70
C LYS A 104 5.45 6.38 -0.84
N CYS A 105 6.31 7.04 -0.06
CA CYS A 105 6.54 8.48 -0.16
C CYS A 105 6.93 8.89 -1.59
N HIS A 106 7.87 8.17 -2.20
CA HIS A 106 8.32 8.49 -3.55
C HIS A 106 7.27 8.21 -4.62
N LEU A 107 6.59 7.07 -4.55
CA LEU A 107 5.55 6.72 -5.52
C LEU A 107 4.37 7.69 -5.45
N TRP A 108 3.93 8.03 -4.24
CA TRP A 108 2.86 8.99 -4.04
C TRP A 108 3.25 10.39 -4.53
N SER A 109 4.29 11.00 -3.96
CA SER A 109 4.65 12.40 -4.24
C SER A 109 5.00 12.66 -5.70
N ARG A 110 5.64 11.71 -6.39
CA ARG A 110 6.03 11.91 -7.81
C ARG A 110 4.97 11.53 -8.81
N HIS A 111 4.08 10.59 -8.48
CA HIS A 111 3.24 9.96 -9.49
C HIS A 111 1.77 9.86 -9.10
N GLY A 112 1.47 9.61 -7.82
CA GLY A 112 0.10 9.44 -7.32
C GLY A 112 -0.61 10.76 -7.04
N GLU A 113 0.01 11.62 -6.24
CA GLU A 113 -0.61 12.82 -5.68
C GLU A 113 -1.23 13.72 -6.76
N ARG A 114 -0.43 14.07 -7.79
CA ARG A 114 -0.92 14.92 -8.89
C ARG A 114 -2.05 14.27 -9.66
N ARG A 115 -1.95 12.97 -9.96
CA ARG A 115 -2.95 12.26 -10.78
C ARG A 115 -4.29 12.15 -10.05
N VAL A 116 -4.26 11.77 -8.78
CA VAL A 116 -5.47 11.66 -7.96
C VAL A 116 -6.07 13.04 -7.69
N SER A 117 -5.24 14.03 -7.33
CA SER A 117 -5.72 15.40 -7.07
C SER A 117 -6.34 16.02 -8.31
N PHE A 118 -5.77 15.78 -9.49
CA PHE A 118 -6.33 16.23 -10.77
C PHE A 118 -7.68 15.57 -11.07
N ALA A 119 -7.77 14.24 -10.93
CA ALA A 119 -9.02 13.52 -11.18
C ALA A 119 -10.15 13.97 -10.25
N ILE A 120 -9.84 14.16 -8.95
CA ILE A 120 -10.81 14.71 -8.00
C ILE A 120 -11.18 16.15 -8.34
N GLY A 121 -10.20 17.00 -8.70
CA GLY A 121 -10.46 18.40 -9.06
C GLY A 121 -11.37 18.55 -10.27
N GLU A 122 -11.20 17.72 -11.30
CA GLU A 122 -12.10 17.72 -12.46
C GLU A 122 -13.53 17.30 -12.09
N ALA A 123 -13.67 16.29 -11.23
CA ALA A 123 -14.98 15.87 -10.75
C ALA A 123 -15.64 16.92 -9.82
N GLU A 124 -14.86 17.59 -8.96
CA GLU A 124 -15.32 18.72 -8.14
C GLU A 124 -15.79 19.89 -9.02
N ARG A 125 -15.07 20.19 -10.11
CA ARG A 125 -15.47 21.23 -11.07
C ARG A 125 -16.78 20.87 -11.79
N ALA A 126 -16.92 19.64 -12.28
CA ALA A 126 -18.17 19.17 -12.89
C ALA A 126 -19.35 19.18 -11.89
N LYS A 127 -19.06 18.91 -10.62
CA LYS A 127 -20.05 19.00 -9.54
C LYS A 127 -20.52 20.45 -9.35
N GLU A 128 -19.60 21.41 -9.28
CA GLU A 128 -19.94 22.84 -9.18
C GLU A 128 -20.75 23.32 -10.39
N GLU A 129 -20.38 22.90 -11.60
CA GLU A 129 -21.13 23.21 -12.83
C GLU A 129 -22.56 22.63 -12.80
N THR A 130 -22.74 21.43 -12.23
CA THR A 130 -24.05 20.78 -12.10
C THR A 130 -24.91 21.40 -10.98
N GLU A 131 -24.31 21.75 -9.84
CA GLU A 131 -24.99 22.44 -8.72
C GLU A 131 -25.36 23.88 -9.07
N GLY A 132 -24.55 24.54 -9.90
CA GLY A 132 -24.72 25.94 -10.28
C GLY A 132 -25.93 26.23 -11.17
N VAL A 133 -26.58 25.19 -11.71
CA VAL A 133 -27.78 25.36 -12.52
C VAL A 133 -29.01 24.74 -11.87
N PRO A 134 -30.01 25.56 -11.47
CA PRO A 134 -31.27 25.07 -10.93
C PRO A 134 -32.02 24.15 -11.88
N LEU A 135 -32.57 23.06 -11.32
CA LEU A 135 -33.55 22.19 -11.97
C LEU A 135 -34.73 23.06 -12.47
N GLY A 136 -34.98 23.06 -13.77
CA GLY A 136 -36.00 23.88 -14.44
C GLY A 136 -35.47 25.07 -15.26
N GLN A 137 -34.17 25.41 -15.17
CA GLN A 137 -33.54 26.39 -16.08
C GLN A 137 -32.90 25.75 -17.31
N LEU A 138 -32.52 24.49 -17.24
CA LEU A 138 -32.13 23.69 -18.40
C LEU A 138 -33.21 22.67 -18.77
N ASP A 139 -33.22 22.35 -20.05
CA ASP A 139 -33.88 21.15 -20.56
C ASP A 139 -33.38 19.91 -19.81
N HIS A 140 -34.30 18.97 -19.53
CA HIS A 140 -34.03 17.77 -18.75
C HIS A 140 -32.85 16.97 -19.30
N ASP A 141 -32.77 16.85 -20.62
CA ASP A 141 -31.69 16.13 -21.31
C ASP A 141 -30.32 16.79 -21.12
N CYS A 142 -30.27 18.09 -20.87
CA CYS A 142 -29.02 18.78 -20.62
C CYS A 142 -28.53 18.61 -19.18
N HIS A 143 -29.45 18.69 -18.20
CA HIS A 143 -29.10 18.40 -16.81
C HIS A 143 -28.70 16.94 -16.62
N GLU A 144 -29.39 15.99 -17.27
CA GLU A 144 -29.03 14.57 -17.19
C GLU A 144 -27.64 14.29 -17.79
N ARG A 145 -27.26 15.00 -18.86
CA ARG A 145 -25.90 14.92 -19.42
C ARG A 145 -24.83 15.45 -18.46
N GLN A 146 -25.09 16.57 -17.77
CA GLN A 146 -24.16 17.09 -16.76
C GLN A 146 -23.98 16.11 -15.61
N LEU A 147 -25.08 15.53 -15.14
CA LEU A 147 -25.08 14.55 -14.07
C LEU A 147 -24.35 13.26 -14.44
N HIS A 148 -24.56 12.75 -15.66
CA HIS A 148 -23.81 11.61 -16.18
C HIS A 148 -22.31 11.90 -16.26
N HIS A 149 -21.93 13.08 -16.76
CA HIS A 149 -20.52 13.49 -16.84
C HIS A 149 -19.86 13.56 -15.45
N LEU A 150 -20.55 14.12 -14.46
CA LEU A 150 -20.10 14.12 -13.07
C LEU A 150 -19.90 12.70 -12.54
N GLU A 151 -20.82 11.78 -12.82
CA GLU A 151 -20.70 10.38 -12.39
C GLU A 151 -19.48 9.68 -12.99
N GLU A 152 -19.25 9.87 -14.29
CA GLU A 152 -18.06 9.33 -14.97
C GLU A 152 -16.77 9.84 -14.33
N LEU A 153 -16.69 11.14 -14.07
CA LEU A 153 -15.53 11.77 -13.46
C LEU A 153 -15.33 11.31 -12.00
N ALA A 154 -16.41 11.21 -11.21
CA ALA A 154 -16.34 10.75 -9.83
C ALA A 154 -15.87 9.28 -9.74
N THR A 155 -16.41 8.41 -10.60
CA THR A 155 -15.94 7.02 -10.70
C THR A 155 -14.51 6.94 -11.22
N GLY A 156 -14.10 7.82 -12.13
CA GLY A 156 -12.72 7.94 -12.58
C GLY A 156 -11.76 8.30 -11.45
N ALA A 157 -12.13 9.28 -10.62
CA ALA A 157 -11.37 9.71 -9.46
C ALA A 157 -11.24 8.60 -8.40
N GLU A 158 -12.32 7.86 -8.14
CA GLU A 158 -12.32 6.70 -7.24
C GLU A 158 -11.37 5.60 -7.73
N LYS A 159 -11.42 5.27 -9.02
CA LYS A 159 -10.51 4.29 -9.63
C LYS A 159 -9.06 4.74 -9.53
N GLU A 160 -8.77 6.00 -9.81
CA GLU A 160 -7.41 6.53 -9.72
C GLU A 160 -6.89 6.48 -8.28
N LEU A 161 -7.71 6.88 -7.28
CA LEU A 161 -7.33 6.74 -5.87
C LEU A 161 -7.08 5.28 -5.47
N SER A 162 -7.94 4.35 -5.91
CA SER A 162 -7.75 2.92 -5.64
C SER A 162 -6.43 2.38 -6.18
N VAL A 163 -5.95 2.86 -7.32
CA VAL A 163 -4.66 2.45 -7.91
C VAL A 163 -3.47 2.90 -7.05
N TRP A 164 -3.61 4.01 -6.33
CA TRP A 164 -2.52 4.62 -5.57
C TRP A 164 -2.60 4.42 -4.06
N ARG A 165 -3.73 3.94 -3.53
CA ARG A 165 -3.97 3.76 -2.09
C ARG A 165 -2.85 2.96 -1.40
N ASP A 166 -2.43 1.84 -1.98
CA ASP A 166 -1.36 1.00 -1.41
C ASP A 166 0.04 1.62 -1.50
N TRP A 167 0.19 2.63 -2.35
CA TRP A 167 1.46 3.30 -2.67
C TRP A 167 1.61 4.65 -2.00
N ALA A 168 0.79 4.93 -0.99
CA ALA A 168 0.81 6.19 -0.26
C ALA A 168 0.87 5.95 1.25
N LEU A 169 1.36 6.95 1.98
CA LEU A 169 1.22 6.97 3.44
C LEU A 169 -0.22 7.34 3.80
N VAL A 170 -0.72 6.78 4.91
CA VAL A 170 -2.08 7.06 5.41
C VAL A 170 -2.33 8.57 5.51
N ALA A 171 -1.43 9.29 6.19
CA ALA A 171 -1.53 10.74 6.34
C ALA A 171 -1.57 11.51 5.00
N ALA A 172 -0.98 10.94 3.93
CA ALA A 172 -0.94 11.59 2.62
C ALA A 172 -2.22 11.40 1.79
N ILE A 173 -3.04 10.38 2.11
CA ILE A 173 -4.29 10.10 1.40
C ILE A 173 -5.55 10.54 2.15
N GLU A 174 -5.46 10.79 3.45
CA GLU A 174 -6.62 11.17 4.28
C GLU A 174 -7.40 12.36 3.71
N ASP A 175 -6.72 13.42 3.27
CA ASP A 175 -7.41 14.59 2.71
C ASP A 175 -8.10 14.27 1.38
N VAL A 176 -7.41 13.51 0.54
CA VAL A 176 -7.89 13.08 -0.78
C VAL A 176 -9.10 12.15 -0.64
N GLU A 177 -9.06 11.20 0.31
CA GLU A 177 -10.19 10.32 0.64
C GLU A 177 -11.37 11.10 1.18
N ARG A 178 -11.13 12.10 2.04
CA ARG A 178 -12.17 12.97 2.57
C ARG A 178 -12.84 13.80 1.47
N ARG A 179 -12.05 14.33 0.52
CA ARG A 179 -12.56 15.04 -0.67
C ARG A 179 -13.41 14.13 -1.54
N LEU A 180 -12.92 12.94 -1.88
CA LEU A 180 -13.65 11.96 -2.67
C LEU A 180 -14.97 11.56 -1.99
N HIS A 181 -14.96 11.33 -0.67
CA HIS A 181 -16.17 10.99 0.08
C HIS A 181 -17.24 12.10 0.01
N ARG A 182 -16.82 13.38 0.14
CA ARG A 182 -17.73 14.53 -0.04
C ARG A 182 -18.28 14.60 -1.46
N LEU A 183 -17.43 14.42 -2.47
CA LEU A 183 -17.81 14.41 -3.88
C LEU A 183 -18.86 13.32 -4.15
N MET A 184 -18.63 12.10 -3.70
CA MET A 184 -19.55 10.97 -3.88
C MET A 184 -20.90 11.22 -3.18
N SER A 185 -20.87 11.81 -1.99
CA SER A 185 -22.08 12.20 -1.26
C SER A 185 -22.89 13.27 -2.01
N SER A 186 -22.22 14.31 -2.53
CA SER A 186 -22.85 15.36 -3.34
C SER A 186 -23.45 14.80 -4.64
N LYS A 187 -22.70 13.98 -5.37
CA LYS A 187 -23.17 13.29 -6.59
C LYS A 187 -24.45 12.48 -6.32
N ASN A 188 -24.45 11.69 -5.25
CA ASN A 188 -25.62 10.88 -4.86
C ASN A 188 -26.81 11.75 -4.42
N LYS A 189 -26.57 12.94 -3.88
CA LYS A 189 -27.63 13.91 -3.57
C LYS A 189 -28.25 14.47 -4.85
N LEU A 190 -27.42 14.98 -5.77
CA LEU A 190 -27.88 15.52 -7.06
C LEU A 190 -28.73 14.51 -7.85
N ARG A 191 -28.31 13.24 -7.86
CA ARG A 191 -29.10 12.16 -8.49
C ARG A 191 -30.48 12.01 -7.86
N ARG A 192 -30.55 11.97 -6.53
CA ARG A 192 -31.83 11.88 -5.81
C ARG A 192 -32.72 13.10 -6.05
N ASP A 193 -32.15 14.31 -6.04
CA ASP A 193 -32.90 15.55 -6.28
C ASP A 193 -33.50 15.55 -7.70
N ARG A 194 -32.73 15.07 -8.70
CA ARG A 194 -33.20 14.87 -10.07
C ARG A 194 -34.32 13.82 -10.16
N ASP A 195 -34.14 12.66 -9.55
CA ASP A 195 -35.15 11.58 -9.53
C ASP A 195 -36.47 12.07 -8.92
N ALA A 196 -36.39 12.87 -7.85
CA ALA A 196 -37.55 13.44 -7.19
C ALA A 196 -38.28 14.49 -8.04
N GLU A 197 -37.58 15.27 -8.86
CA GLU A 197 -38.22 16.21 -9.80
C GLU A 197 -38.93 15.49 -10.95
N ILE A 198 -38.34 14.44 -11.52
CA ILE A 198 -39.01 13.63 -12.56
C ILE A 198 -40.27 12.97 -12.00
N GLY A 199 -40.23 12.46 -10.76
CA GLY A 199 -41.41 11.84 -10.14
C GLY A 199 -42.56 12.79 -9.81
N LYS A 200 -42.35 14.11 -9.88
CA LYS A 200 -43.37 15.15 -9.67
C LYS A 200 -43.96 15.71 -10.98
N ALA A 201 -43.28 15.51 -12.11
CA ALA A 201 -43.68 15.99 -13.45
C ALA A 201 -44.60 14.99 -14.15
#